data_AF-A0A2N7Q7B0-F1
#
_entry.id   AF-A0A2N7Q7B0-F1
#
_cell.length_a   1.000
_cell.length_b   1.000
_cell.length_c   1.000
_cell.angle_alpha   90.00
_cell.angle_beta   90.00
_cell.angle_gamma   90.00
#
_symmetry.space_group_name_H-M   'P 1'
#
loop_
_entity.id
_entity.type
_entity.pdbx_description
1 polymer ?
#
loop_
_entity_poly.entity_id
_entity_poly.type
_entity_poly.pdbx_seq_one_letter_code
_entity_poly.pdbx_strand_id
1 'polypeptide(L)'
;MCRILADIFRSTADLEDFFTEVRSLNGNFPLTVDDLLALGQAYFERYPERFVERNLEEVRLGYRLTRFCLMEKALANLPGEAKNFFRQAFEKPELVAGLLESFRCSTYGEKIQEYFGLLQGSLTEIKSTVDELPKGMVKERFLGGLTTLLNITYLLKVLISRAG
;
A
#
# COMPACT_ATOMS: atom_id res chain seq x y z
N MET A 1 -4.84 -15.10 14.35
CA MET A 1 -6.19 -14.81 13.81
C MET A 1 -6.01 -13.78 12.72
N CYS A 2 -6.41 -14.08 11.48
CA CYS A 2 -6.31 -13.13 10.37
C CYS A 2 -7.45 -12.10 10.53
N ARG A 3 -7.15 -10.80 10.62
CA ARG A 3 -8.16 -9.74 10.80
C ARG A 3 -8.53 -9.14 9.44
N ILE A 4 -9.82 -8.88 9.24
CA ILE A 4 -10.36 -8.32 8.00
C ILE A 4 -10.29 -6.79 8.05
N LEU A 5 -9.77 -6.16 7.00
CA LEU A 5 -9.55 -4.71 6.97
C LEU A 5 -10.84 -3.91 7.16
N ALA A 6 -11.95 -4.37 6.59
CA ALA A 6 -13.24 -3.71 6.72
C ALA A 6 -13.70 -3.61 8.19
N ASP A 7 -13.51 -4.67 8.98
CA ASP A 7 -13.90 -4.69 10.38
C ASP A 7 -13.02 -3.77 11.22
N ILE A 8 -11.71 -3.77 10.94
CA ILE A 8 -10.77 -2.83 11.58
C ILE A 8 -11.21 -1.41 11.28
N PHE A 9 -11.45 -1.08 10.01
CA PHE A 9 -11.86 0.26 9.59
C PHE A 9 -13.15 0.70 10.29
N ARG A 10 -14.16 -0.17 10.37
CA ARG A 10 -15.42 0.14 11.07
C ARG A 10 -15.21 0.36 12.56
N SER A 11 -14.28 -0.36 13.18
CA SER A 11 -14.00 -0.29 14.62
C SER A 11 -13.13 0.90 15.06
N THR A 12 -12.37 1.51 14.14
CA THR A 12 -11.51 2.66 14.45
C THR A 12 -12.21 3.99 14.22
N ALA A 13 -11.90 4.97 15.07
CA ALA A 13 -12.51 6.30 15.02
C ALA A 13 -12.05 7.09 13.78
N ASP A 14 -10.77 7.03 13.47
CA ASP A 14 -10.15 7.74 12.35
C ASP A 14 -9.19 6.84 11.53
N LEU A 15 -8.53 7.44 10.54
CA LEU A 15 -7.62 6.75 9.63
C LEU A 15 -6.27 6.47 10.27
N GLU A 16 -5.83 7.31 11.19
CA GLU A 16 -4.56 7.19 11.89
C GLU A 16 -4.58 5.96 12.81
N ASP A 17 -5.67 5.76 13.53
CA ASP A 17 -5.94 4.54 14.31
C ASP A 17 -6.00 3.31 13.40
N PHE A 18 -6.74 3.41 12.29
CA PHE A 18 -6.81 2.34 11.29
C PHE A 18 -5.43 1.95 10.77
N PHE A 19 -4.59 2.92 10.43
CA PHE A 19 -3.23 2.68 9.94
C PHE A 19 -2.33 2.04 10.99
N THR A 20 -2.47 2.44 12.25
CA THR A 20 -1.75 1.83 13.37
C THR A 20 -2.12 0.35 13.50
N GLU A 21 -3.41 0.05 13.49
CA GLU A 21 -3.93 -1.32 13.55
C GLU A 21 -3.47 -2.16 12.35
N VAL A 22 -3.62 -1.66 11.12
CA VAL A 22 -3.19 -2.38 9.90
C VAL A 22 -1.68 -2.64 9.90
N ARG A 23 -0.88 -1.66 10.34
CA ARG A 23 0.57 -1.83 10.44
C ARG A 23 0.97 -2.88 11.48
N SER A 24 0.24 -2.98 12.58
CA SER A 24 0.47 -4.02 13.61
C SER A 24 0.33 -5.44 13.07
N LEU A 25 -0.50 -5.62 12.02
CA LEU A 25 -0.68 -6.90 11.35
C LEU A 25 0.54 -7.32 10.52
N ASN A 26 1.47 -6.41 10.22
CA ASN A 26 2.69 -6.70 9.47
C ASN A 26 2.43 -7.37 8.11
N GLY A 27 1.33 -7.02 7.43
CA GLY A 27 0.91 -7.61 6.16
C GLY A 27 0.11 -8.92 6.30
N ASN A 28 -0.11 -9.40 7.52
CA ASN A 28 -0.89 -10.60 7.83
C ASN A 28 -2.41 -10.29 7.90
N PHE A 29 -2.96 -9.94 6.75
CA PHE A 29 -4.41 -9.77 6.53
C PHE A 29 -4.77 -10.29 5.15
N PRO A 30 -6.03 -10.73 4.94
CA PRO A 30 -6.47 -11.15 3.62
C PRO A 30 -6.66 -9.91 2.73
N LEU A 31 -6.44 -10.07 1.43
CA LEU A 31 -6.60 -9.01 0.44
C LEU A 31 -7.17 -9.61 -0.85
N THR A 32 -8.25 -10.38 -0.73
CA THR A 32 -8.99 -10.93 -1.86
C THR A 32 -9.90 -9.86 -2.48
N VAL A 33 -10.53 -10.15 -3.63
CA VAL A 33 -11.52 -9.28 -4.26
C VAL A 33 -12.64 -8.91 -3.27
N ASP A 34 -13.13 -9.88 -2.50
CA ASP A 34 -14.20 -9.66 -1.52
C ASP A 34 -13.73 -8.76 -0.37
N ASP A 35 -12.48 -8.91 0.10
CA ASP A 35 -11.92 -8.04 1.14
C ASP A 35 -11.77 -6.59 0.67
N LEU A 36 -11.33 -6.40 -0.57
CA LEU A 36 -11.20 -5.08 -1.20
C LEU A 36 -12.57 -4.41 -1.36
N LEU A 37 -13.59 -5.18 -1.79
CA LEU A 37 -14.97 -4.71 -1.89
C LEU A 37 -15.54 -4.34 -0.52
N ALA A 38 -15.36 -5.20 0.48
CA ALA A 38 -15.83 -4.97 1.83
C ALA A 38 -15.19 -3.72 2.46
N LEU A 39 -13.89 -3.52 2.26
CA LEU A 39 -13.19 -2.31 2.72
C LEU A 39 -13.69 -1.07 2.00
N GLY A 40 -13.88 -1.14 0.68
CA GLY A 40 -14.44 -0.05 -0.11
C GLY A 40 -15.86 0.32 0.33
N GLN A 41 -16.72 -0.65 0.60
CA GLN A 41 -18.06 -0.42 1.14
C GLN A 41 -18.01 0.22 2.53
N ALA A 42 -17.20 -0.32 3.44
CA ALA A 42 -17.02 0.28 4.76
C ALA A 42 -16.55 1.74 4.67
N TYR A 43 -15.67 2.06 3.72
CA TYR A 43 -15.25 3.43 3.43
C TYR A 43 -16.42 4.32 3.01
N PHE A 44 -17.23 3.87 2.05
CA PHE A 44 -18.37 4.64 1.54
C PHE A 44 -19.56 4.70 2.50
N GLU A 45 -19.70 3.76 3.45
CA GLU A 45 -20.64 3.86 4.56
C GLU A 45 -20.30 5.07 5.46
N ARG A 46 -19.02 5.29 5.73
CA ARG A 46 -18.52 6.41 6.55
C ARG A 46 -18.45 7.73 5.78
N TYR A 47 -18.06 7.67 4.51
CA TYR A 47 -17.91 8.82 3.62
C TYR A 47 -18.76 8.60 2.35
N PRO A 48 -20.09 8.78 2.43
CA PRO A 48 -20.99 8.55 1.30
C PRO A 48 -20.66 9.46 0.13
N GLU A 49 -20.51 8.87 -1.05
CA GLU A 49 -20.19 9.64 -2.25
C GLU A 49 -21.37 10.50 -2.69
N ARG A 50 -21.11 11.80 -2.84
CA ARG A 50 -22.08 12.77 -3.35
C ARG A 50 -21.77 13.07 -4.82
N PHE A 51 -22.69 12.70 -5.71
CA PHE A 51 -22.52 12.87 -7.16
C PHE A 51 -22.54 14.33 -7.63
N VAL A 52 -23.20 15.22 -6.89
CA VAL A 52 -23.38 16.64 -7.27
C VAL A 52 -22.27 17.52 -6.70
N GLU A 53 -21.76 17.20 -5.51
CA GLU A 53 -20.68 17.94 -4.84
C GLU A 53 -19.66 16.95 -4.29
N ARG A 54 -18.70 16.54 -5.14
CA ARG A 54 -17.62 15.66 -4.72
C ARG A 54 -16.79 16.34 -3.64
N ASN A 55 -16.75 15.75 -2.44
CA ASN A 55 -15.82 16.18 -1.41
C ASN A 55 -14.40 15.69 -1.77
N LEU A 56 -13.57 16.61 -2.28
CA LEU A 56 -12.21 16.29 -2.70
C LEU A 56 -11.33 15.77 -1.55
N GLU A 57 -11.64 16.16 -0.31
CA GLU A 57 -10.94 15.65 0.87
C GLU A 57 -11.22 14.16 1.07
N GLU A 58 -12.49 13.76 1.06
CA GLU A 58 -12.91 12.36 1.13
C GLU A 58 -12.36 11.54 -0.04
N VAL A 59 -12.24 12.11 -1.24
CA VAL A 59 -11.58 11.40 -2.35
C VAL A 59 -10.10 11.13 -2.02
N ARG A 60 -9.37 12.12 -1.48
CA ARG A 60 -7.96 12.00 -1.09
C ARG A 60 -7.77 11.01 0.06
N LEU A 61 -8.66 11.01 1.05
CA LEU A 61 -8.65 10.05 2.15
C LEU A 61 -8.81 8.62 1.65
N GLY A 62 -9.71 8.39 0.69
CA GLY A 62 -9.90 7.08 0.05
C GLY A 62 -8.61 6.59 -0.64
N TYR A 63 -7.94 7.46 -1.40
CA TYR A 63 -6.66 7.10 -2.02
C TYR A 63 -5.54 6.84 -1.00
N ARG A 64 -5.52 7.59 0.11
CA ARG A 64 -4.55 7.38 1.20
C ARG A 64 -4.78 6.02 1.86
N LEU A 65 -6.04 5.68 2.15
CA LEU A 65 -6.42 4.40 2.75
C LEU A 65 -6.05 3.21 1.86
N THR A 66 -6.43 3.25 0.59
CA THR A 66 -6.14 2.12 -0.32
C THR A 66 -4.64 1.95 -0.51
N ARG A 67 -3.91 3.04 -0.78
CA ARG A 67 -2.45 3.01 -0.94
C ARG A 67 -1.76 2.42 0.29
N PHE A 68 -2.19 2.81 1.50
CA PHE A 68 -1.62 2.28 2.73
C PHE A 68 -1.80 0.77 2.87
N CYS A 69 -3.02 0.26 2.64
CA CYS A 69 -3.32 -1.17 2.75
C CYS A 69 -2.54 -1.99 1.72
N LEU A 70 -2.50 -1.53 0.46
CA LEU A 70 -1.77 -2.20 -0.61
C LEU A 70 -0.25 -2.22 -0.32
N MET A 71 0.30 -1.12 0.18
CA MET A 71 1.71 -1.04 0.59
C MET A 71 2.02 -2.03 1.72
N GLU A 72 1.28 -1.99 2.83
CA GLU A 72 1.54 -2.89 3.96
C GLU A 72 1.37 -4.37 3.57
N LYS A 73 0.44 -4.68 2.65
CA LYS A 73 0.31 -6.02 2.09
C LYS A 73 1.52 -6.42 1.25
N ALA A 74 1.97 -5.55 0.35
CA ALA A 74 3.10 -5.82 -0.53
C ALA A 74 4.41 -6.07 0.22
N LEU A 75 4.50 -5.55 1.44
CA LEU A 75 5.67 -5.69 2.31
C LEU A 75 5.64 -6.94 3.18
N ALA A 76 4.56 -7.73 3.21
CA ALA A 76 4.32 -8.79 4.19
C ALA A 76 5.50 -9.74 4.39
N ASN A 77 6.12 -10.18 3.29
CA ASN A 77 7.18 -11.19 3.26
C ASN A 77 8.60 -10.63 3.42
N LEU A 78 8.74 -9.33 3.70
CA LEU A 78 10.04 -8.68 3.87
C LEU A 78 10.46 -8.64 5.36
N PRO A 79 11.77 -8.65 5.63
CA PRO A 79 12.28 -8.41 6.98
C PRO A 79 12.02 -6.97 7.41
N GLY A 80 11.98 -6.74 8.73
CA GLY A 80 11.59 -5.44 9.32
C GLY A 80 12.38 -4.24 8.80
N GLU A 81 13.69 -4.39 8.58
CA GLU A 81 14.53 -3.32 8.04
C GLU A 81 14.18 -2.98 6.59
N ALA A 82 14.00 -3.99 5.74
CA ALA A 82 13.54 -3.79 4.37
C ALA A 82 12.13 -3.18 4.33
N LYS A 83 11.21 -3.62 5.21
CA LYS A 83 9.87 -3.00 5.36
C LYS A 83 10.01 -1.51 5.66
N ASN A 84 10.87 -1.14 6.61
CA ASN A 84 11.07 0.26 7.00
C ASN A 84 11.70 1.10 5.88
N PHE A 85 12.65 0.53 5.13
CA PHE A 85 13.21 1.18 3.95
C PHE A 85 12.12 1.46 2.90
N PHE A 86 11.35 0.44 2.50
CA PHE A 86 10.35 0.61 1.46
C PHE A 86 9.18 1.51 1.91
N ARG A 87 8.76 1.45 3.18
CA ARG A 87 7.78 2.40 3.74
C ARG A 87 8.24 3.84 3.56
N GLN A 88 9.49 4.15 3.92
CA GLN A 88 10.08 5.48 3.74
C GLN A 88 10.19 5.85 2.27
N ALA A 89 10.58 4.91 1.41
CA ALA A 89 10.65 5.14 -0.03
C ALA A 89 9.28 5.48 -0.65
N PHE A 90 8.22 4.80 -0.20
CA PHE A 90 6.85 5.08 -0.64
C PHE A 90 6.27 6.38 -0.07
N GLU A 91 6.65 6.75 1.15
CA GLU A 91 6.20 7.98 1.80
C GLU A 91 6.93 9.21 1.28
N LYS A 92 8.23 9.10 1.00
CA LYS A 92 9.13 10.19 0.60
C LYS A 92 9.94 9.80 -0.64
N PRO A 93 9.31 9.71 -1.83
CA PRO A 93 9.98 9.30 -3.06
C PRO A 93 11.21 10.16 -3.42
N GLU A 94 11.19 11.43 -3.04
CA GLU A 94 12.28 12.39 -3.24
C GLU A 94 13.55 12.05 -2.44
N LEU A 95 13.43 11.29 -1.35
CA LEU A 95 14.56 10.90 -0.50
C LEU A 95 15.14 9.52 -0.85
N VAL A 96 14.56 8.82 -1.83
CA VAL A 96 14.89 7.41 -2.13
C VAL A 96 16.35 7.19 -2.44
N ALA A 97 17.02 8.13 -3.13
CA ALA A 97 18.44 8.01 -3.44
C ALA A 97 19.32 7.92 -2.17
N GLY A 98 19.13 8.85 -1.23
CA GLY A 98 19.88 8.84 0.04
C GLY A 98 19.48 7.68 0.96
N LEU A 99 18.20 7.29 0.95
CA LEU A 99 17.72 6.09 1.66
C LEU A 99 18.40 4.83 1.12
N LEU A 100 18.55 4.72 -0.21
CA LEU A 100 19.17 3.57 -0.85
C LEU A 100 20.65 3.47 -0.53
N GLU A 101 21.38 4.59 -0.55
CA GLU A 101 22.79 4.63 -0.13
C GLU A 101 22.94 4.17 1.33
N SER A 102 22.12 4.71 2.22
CA SER A 102 22.14 4.33 3.64
C SER A 102 21.83 2.84 3.84
N PHE A 103 20.81 2.32 3.14
CA PHE A 103 20.45 0.90 3.21
C PHE A 103 21.56 -0.01 2.68
N ARG A 104 22.30 0.41 1.63
CA ARG A 104 23.41 -0.37 1.08
C ARG A 104 24.59 -0.50 2.04
N CYS A 105 24.82 0.49 2.88
CA CYS A 105 25.84 0.44 3.93
C CYS A 105 25.42 -0.37 5.16
N SER A 106 24.16 -0.82 5.24
CA SER A 106 23.68 -1.70 6.31
C SER A 106 24.14 -3.14 6.12
N THR A 107 23.96 -3.96 7.16
CA THR A 107 24.17 -5.42 7.11
C THR A 107 23.27 -6.14 6.10
N TYR A 108 22.23 -5.49 5.57
CA TYR A 108 21.27 -6.06 4.63
C TYR A 108 21.40 -5.48 3.21
N GLY A 109 22.36 -4.59 2.99
CA GLY A 109 22.52 -3.85 1.74
C GLY A 109 22.68 -4.75 0.51
N GLU A 110 23.40 -5.87 0.63
CA GLU A 110 23.60 -6.83 -0.45
C GLU A 110 22.30 -7.52 -0.90
N LYS A 111 21.29 -7.58 -0.02
CA LYS A 111 20.00 -8.24 -0.28
C LYS A 111 18.96 -7.31 -0.90
N ILE A 112 19.29 -6.05 -1.18
CA ILE A 112 18.31 -5.08 -1.70
C ILE A 112 17.66 -5.54 -3.01
N GLN A 113 18.41 -6.22 -3.90
CA GLN A 113 17.88 -6.76 -5.15
C GLN A 113 16.87 -7.89 -4.90
N GLU A 114 17.17 -8.78 -3.96
CA GLU A 114 16.28 -9.87 -3.55
C GLU A 114 14.98 -9.31 -2.96
N TYR A 115 15.09 -8.38 -2.01
CA TYR A 115 13.92 -7.75 -1.37
C TYR A 115 13.09 -6.95 -2.37
N PHE A 116 13.74 -6.28 -3.32
CA PHE A 116 13.04 -5.59 -4.38
C PHE A 116 12.29 -6.56 -5.31
N GLY A 117 12.87 -7.72 -5.63
CA GLY A 117 12.20 -8.78 -6.38
C GLY A 117 10.95 -9.31 -5.65
N LEU A 118 11.03 -9.54 -4.34
CA LEU A 118 9.88 -9.96 -3.51
C LEU A 118 8.77 -8.90 -3.47
N LEU A 119 9.14 -7.62 -3.36
CA LEU A 119 8.19 -6.50 -3.43
C LEU A 119 7.49 -6.46 -4.79
N GLN A 120 8.24 -6.61 -5.89
CA GLN A 120 7.69 -6.61 -7.25
C GLN A 120 6.72 -7.78 -7.48
N GLY A 121 7.07 -8.97 -7.01
CA GLY A 121 6.18 -10.13 -7.05
C GLY A 121 4.87 -9.85 -6.31
N SER A 122 4.97 -9.36 -5.07
CA SER A 122 3.80 -9.04 -4.24
C SER A 122 2.91 -7.96 -4.88
N LEU A 123 3.49 -6.91 -5.46
CA LEU A 123 2.73 -5.86 -6.17
C LEU A 123 2.07 -6.38 -7.45
N THR A 124 2.66 -7.38 -8.12
CA THR A 124 2.08 -8.01 -9.31
C THR A 124 0.84 -8.81 -8.94
N GLU A 125 0.90 -9.59 -7.86
CA GLU A 125 -0.25 -10.33 -7.33
C GLU A 125 -1.38 -9.36 -6.92
N ILE A 126 -1.03 -8.32 -6.15
CA ILE A 126 -1.99 -7.28 -5.73
C ILE A 126 -2.65 -6.61 -6.93
N LYS A 127 -1.86 -6.30 -7.97
CA LYS A 127 -2.40 -5.71 -9.21
C LYS A 127 -3.42 -6.63 -9.86
N SER A 128 -3.15 -7.93 -9.94
CA SER A 128 -4.11 -8.90 -10.48
C SER A 128 -5.44 -8.85 -9.72
N THR A 129 -5.38 -8.85 -8.39
CA THR A 129 -6.59 -8.79 -7.56
C THR A 129 -7.36 -7.47 -7.72
N VAL A 130 -6.66 -6.33 -7.82
CA VAL A 130 -7.32 -5.03 -8.07
C VAL A 130 -7.94 -4.98 -9.46
N ASP A 131 -7.30 -5.58 -10.47
CA ASP A 131 -7.82 -5.62 -11.84
C ASP A 131 -9.10 -6.47 -11.96
N GLU A 132 -9.29 -7.46 -11.10
CA GLU A 132 -10.49 -8.31 -11.02
C GLU A 132 -11.70 -7.60 -10.40
N LEU A 133 -11.51 -6.48 -9.70
CA LEU A 133 -12.63 -5.74 -9.10
C LEU A 133 -13.67 -5.35 -10.18
N PRO A 134 -14.99 -5.37 -9.85
CA PRO A 134 -16.02 -4.86 -10.73
C PRO A 134 -15.81 -3.35 -10.98
N LYS A 135 -16.26 -2.87 -12.14
CA LYS A 135 -16.23 -1.43 -12.43
C LYS A 135 -17.04 -0.66 -11.40
N GLY A 136 -16.48 0.42 -10.89
CA GLY A 136 -17.13 1.28 -9.89
C GLY A 136 -16.11 2.02 -9.03
N MET A 137 -16.64 2.79 -8.09
CA MET A 137 -15.86 3.74 -7.29
C MET A 137 -14.83 3.05 -6.38
N VAL A 138 -15.16 1.87 -5.86
CA VAL A 138 -14.20 1.05 -5.10
C VAL A 138 -12.96 0.73 -5.94
N LYS A 139 -13.17 0.24 -7.18
CA LYS A 139 -12.08 -0.06 -8.10
C LYS A 139 -11.27 1.18 -8.44
N GLU A 140 -11.91 2.32 -8.67
CA GLU A 140 -11.21 3.58 -8.94
C GLU A 140 -10.27 3.98 -7.79
N ARG A 141 -10.72 3.85 -6.53
CA ARG A 141 -9.89 4.16 -5.36
C ARG A 141 -8.68 3.22 -5.24
N PHE A 142 -8.86 1.92 -5.49
CA PHE A 142 -7.76 0.96 -5.45
C PHE A 142 -6.79 1.13 -6.61
N LEU A 143 -7.28 1.36 -7.83
CA LEU A 143 -6.44 1.66 -8.98
C LEU A 143 -5.59 2.91 -8.74
N GLY A 144 -6.17 4.00 -8.26
CA GLY A 144 -5.42 5.23 -7.96
C GLY A 144 -4.34 5.03 -6.89
N GLY A 145 -4.66 4.29 -5.82
CA GLY A 145 -3.68 3.92 -4.79
C GLY A 145 -2.54 3.06 -5.34
N LEU A 146 -2.88 2.05 -6.15
CA LEU A 146 -1.93 1.13 -6.78
C LEU A 146 -1.01 1.84 -7.78
N THR A 147 -1.54 2.74 -8.63
CA THR A 147 -0.74 3.49 -9.61
C THR A 147 0.38 4.27 -8.94
N THR A 148 0.13 4.86 -7.77
CA THR A 148 1.16 5.57 -7.00
C THR A 148 2.28 4.63 -6.58
N LEU A 149 1.95 3.43 -6.08
CA LEU A 149 2.93 2.42 -5.69
C LEU A 149 3.75 1.92 -6.88
N LEU A 150 3.11 1.68 -8.03
CA LEU A 150 3.80 1.24 -9.25
C LEU A 150 4.78 2.29 -9.77
N ASN A 151 4.39 3.57 -9.73
CA ASN A 151 5.28 4.67 -10.15
C ASN A 151 6.53 4.77 -9.26
N ILE A 152 6.37 4.64 -7.93
CA ILE A 152 7.50 4.67 -7.00
C ILE A 152 8.35 3.41 -7.15
N THR A 153 7.73 2.26 -7.39
CA THR A 153 8.45 1.00 -7.66
C THR A 153 9.28 1.10 -8.94
N TYR A 154 8.79 1.80 -9.96
CA TYR A 154 9.57 2.09 -11.16
C TYR A 154 10.78 2.97 -10.87
N LEU A 155 10.62 4.03 -10.06
CA LEU A 155 11.75 4.86 -9.61
C LEU A 155 12.79 4.02 -8.85
N LEU A 156 12.34 3.19 -7.90
CA LEU A 156 13.19 2.27 -7.15
C LEU A 156 13.94 1.33 -8.09
N LYS A 157 13.27 0.74 -9.10
CA LYS A 157 13.91 -0.11 -10.10
C LYS A 157 15.09 0.60 -10.78
N VAL A 158 14.87 1.82 -11.26
CA VAL A 158 15.90 2.61 -11.95
C VAL A 158 17.10 2.87 -11.04
N LEU A 159 16.86 3.25 -9.78
CA LEU A 159 17.92 3.57 -8.83
C LEU A 159 18.70 2.32 -8.41
N ILE A 160 17.99 1.23 -8.11
CA ILE A 160 18.59 -0.04 -7.71
C ILE A 160 19.41 -0.65 -8.85
N SER A 161 18.94 -0.56 -10.10
CA SER A 161 19.68 -1.05 -11.27
C SER A 161 20.93 -0.22 -11.62
N ARG A 162 20.98 1.08 -11.25
CA ARG A 162 22.17 1.93 -11.45
C ARG A 162 23.21 1.78 -10.34
N ALA A 163 22.77 1.26 -9.20
CA ALA A 163 23.58 1.11 -8.00
C ALA A 163 24.36 -0.21 -7.95
N GLY A 164 23.89 -1.23 -8.69
CA GLY A 164 24.60 -2.49 -8.95
C GLY A 164 25.58 -2.35 -10.10
#